data_AF-A0A1D1XHC5-F1
#
_entry.id   AF-A0A1D1XHC5-F1
#
_cell.length_a   1.000
_cell.length_b   1.000
_cell.length_c   1.000
_cell.angle_alpha   90.00
_cell.angle_beta   90.00
_cell.angle_gamma   90.00
#
_symmetry.space_group_name_H-M   'P 1'
#
loop_
_entity.id
_entity.type
_entity.pdbx_description
1 polymer ?
#
loop_
_entity_poly.entity_id
_entity_poly.type
_entity_poly.pdbx_seq_one_letter_code
_entity_poly.pdbx_strand_id
1 'polypeptide(L)'
;HLSRASVVALTKFASSDNFLHLQHSKAIVASGGANHLVQLVLFGEPATRQVEALVPLCYLARNLPVDEELEKAGALMALEWASNQSFLVREHAVKELLEAANAKLGIHQPSGGGLPSAAAAAAMTPGGRRGRWAVGPQVATFILM
;
A
#
# COMPACT_ATOMS: atom_id res chain seq x y z
N HIS A 1 -4.59 14.00 -10.51
CA HIS A 1 -5.08 12.68 -10.98
C HIS A 1 -3.93 11.88 -11.58
N LEU A 2 -3.56 10.74 -10.98
CA LEU A 2 -2.65 9.77 -11.62
C LEU A 2 -3.42 8.96 -12.66
N SER A 3 -3.01 9.05 -13.93
CA SER A 3 -3.60 8.25 -15.01
C SER A 3 -3.13 6.80 -14.93
N ARG A 4 -3.88 5.87 -15.54
CA ARG A 4 -3.46 4.47 -15.66
C ARG A 4 -2.08 4.34 -16.31
N ALA A 5 -1.82 5.08 -17.38
CA ALA A 5 -0.53 5.10 -18.05
C ALA A 5 0.60 5.59 -17.13
N SER A 6 0.31 6.54 -16.24
CA SER A 6 1.26 7.01 -15.23
C SER A 6 1.60 5.89 -14.24
N VAL A 7 0.61 5.17 -13.72
CA VAL A 7 0.84 4.05 -12.79
C VAL A 7 1.67 2.94 -13.45
N VAL A 8 1.35 2.58 -14.70
CA VAL A 8 2.13 1.59 -15.47
C VAL A 8 3.56 2.07 -15.72
N ALA A 9 3.77 3.35 -16.02
CA ALA A 9 5.10 3.93 -16.18
C ALA A 9 5.89 3.91 -14.85
N LEU A 10 5.24 4.25 -13.73
CA LEU A 10 5.84 4.18 -12.40
C LEU A 10 6.30 2.76 -12.08
N THR A 11 5.50 1.74 -12.42
CA THR A 11 5.90 0.34 -12.27
C THR A 11 7.16 0.02 -13.09
N LYS A 12 7.26 0.50 -14.33
CA LYS A 12 8.47 0.30 -15.15
C LYS A 12 9.70 1.02 -14.59
N PHE A 13 9.52 2.17 -13.95
CA PHE A 13 10.61 2.90 -13.30
C PHE A 13 11.05 2.27 -11.98
N ALA A 14 10.13 1.69 -11.21
CA ALA A 14 10.41 1.05 -9.93
C ALA A 14 10.76 -0.45 -10.03
N SER A 15 10.48 -1.10 -11.16
CA SER A 15 10.80 -2.52 -11.37
C SER A 15 12.30 -2.78 -11.25
N SER A 16 12.66 -3.94 -10.68
CA SER A 16 14.05 -4.40 -10.55
C SER A 16 14.79 -4.56 -11.88
N ASP A 17 14.07 -4.63 -13.00
CA ASP A 17 14.66 -4.71 -14.33
C ASP A 17 15.30 -3.38 -14.78
N ASN A 18 14.95 -2.27 -14.13
CA ASN A 18 15.50 -0.96 -14.45
C ASN A 18 16.81 -0.74 -13.66
N PHE A 19 17.91 -0.42 -14.34
CA PHE A 19 19.20 -0.13 -13.69
C PHE A 19 19.11 1.01 -12.66
N LEU A 20 18.25 2.00 -12.91
CA LEU A 20 18.06 3.16 -12.03
C LEU A 20 16.85 3.03 -11.09
N HIS A 21 16.35 1.80 -10.87
CA HIS A 21 15.14 1.56 -10.07
C HIS A 21 15.17 2.21 -8.69
N LEU A 22 16.32 2.20 -8.01
CA LEU A 22 16.47 2.82 -6.69
C LEU A 22 16.39 4.36 -6.75
N GLN A 23 17.04 4.97 -7.74
CA GLN A 23 17.02 6.44 -7.93
C GLN A 23 15.63 6.92 -8.31
N HIS A 24 14.96 6.20 -9.22
CA HIS A 24 13.59 6.50 -9.59
C HIS A 24 12.62 6.28 -8.43
N SER A 25 12.78 5.20 -7.65
CA SER A 25 11.94 4.96 -6.47
C SER A 25 12.05 6.13 -5.48
N LYS A 26 13.27 6.62 -5.22
CA LYS A 26 13.49 7.79 -4.34
C LYS A 26 12.83 9.05 -4.89
N ALA A 27 12.97 9.31 -6.20
CA ALA A 27 12.34 10.46 -6.84
C ALA A 27 10.80 10.40 -6.76
N ILE A 28 10.21 9.21 -6.94
CA ILE A 28 8.76 9.00 -6.84
C ILE A 28 8.28 9.29 -5.41
N VAL A 29 8.96 8.74 -4.40
CA VAL A 29 8.62 8.97 -3.00
C VAL A 29 8.78 10.45 -2.63
N ALA A 30 9.92 11.07 -3.00
CA ALA A 30 10.20 12.48 -2.75
C ALA A 30 9.20 13.45 -3.42
N SER A 31 8.62 13.06 -4.56
CA SER A 31 7.54 13.82 -5.21
C SER A 31 6.16 13.67 -4.54
N GLY A 32 6.08 12.93 -3.42
CA GLY A 32 4.81 12.58 -2.76
C GLY A 32 4.03 11.50 -3.51
N GLY A 33 4.67 10.75 -4.41
CA GLY A 33 4.03 9.70 -5.20
C GLY A 33 3.58 8.51 -4.35
N ALA A 34 4.28 8.22 -3.25
CA ALA A 34 3.91 7.16 -2.30
C ALA A 34 2.52 7.41 -1.69
N ASN A 35 2.26 8.62 -1.20
CA ASN A 35 0.94 9.02 -0.66
C ASN A 35 -0.19 8.80 -1.67
N HIS A 36 0.03 9.21 -2.92
CA HIS A 36 -0.97 9.05 -3.97
C HIS A 36 -1.20 7.57 -4.34
N LEU A 37 -0.15 6.75 -4.32
CA LEU A 37 -0.25 5.31 -4.55
C LEU A 37 -1.02 4.62 -3.41
N VAL A 38 -0.74 4.96 -2.15
CA VAL A 38 -1.46 4.43 -1.00
C VAL A 38 -2.94 4.79 -1.07
N GLN A 39 -3.28 6.05 -1.37
CA GLN A 39 -4.68 6.46 -1.56
C GLN A 39 -5.36 5.69 -2.70
N LEU A 40 -4.64 5.43 -3.81
CA LEU A 40 -5.16 4.63 -4.92
C LEU A 40 -5.35 3.15 -4.56
N VAL A 41 -4.50 2.57 -3.71
CA VAL A 41 -4.69 1.19 -3.24
C VAL A 41 -5.91 1.08 -2.33
N LEU A 42 -6.10 2.05 -1.43
CA LEU A 42 -7.20 2.04 -0.45
C LEU A 42 -8.55 2.44 -1.04
N PHE A 43 -8.58 3.41 -1.95
CA PHE A 43 -9.82 4.02 -2.47
C PHE A 43 -9.95 4.00 -3.99
N GLY A 44 -9.00 3.41 -4.71
CA GLY A 44 -9.04 3.39 -6.16
C GLY A 44 -10.26 2.64 -6.66
N GLU A 45 -11.08 3.26 -7.50
CA GLU A 45 -12.13 2.53 -8.22
C GLU A 45 -11.94 2.75 -9.73
N PRO A 46 -12.23 1.74 -10.57
CA PRO A 46 -12.64 0.37 -10.20
C PRO A 46 -11.49 -0.46 -9.57
N ALA A 47 -11.80 -1.59 -8.93
CA ALA A 47 -10.82 -2.49 -8.29
C ALA A 47 -9.58 -2.85 -9.14
N THR A 48 -9.67 -2.84 -10.47
CA THR A 48 -8.51 -3.03 -11.36
C THR A 48 -7.45 -1.94 -11.17
N ARG A 49 -7.86 -0.71 -10.82
CA ARG A 49 -6.97 0.42 -10.56
C ARG A 49 -6.22 0.25 -9.24
N GLN A 50 -6.82 -0.39 -8.24
CA GLN A 50 -6.17 -0.72 -6.97
C GLN A 50 -5.04 -1.73 -7.20
N VAL A 51 -5.30 -2.79 -7.99
CA VAL A 51 -4.27 -3.77 -8.36
C VAL A 51 -3.11 -3.10 -9.10
N GLU A 52 -3.41 -2.23 -10.06
CA GLU A 52 -2.37 -1.50 -10.80
C GLU A 52 -1.52 -0.59 -9.91
N ALA A 53 -2.11 0.01 -8.87
CA ALA A 53 -1.39 0.85 -7.90
C ALA A 53 -0.64 0.03 -6.84
N LEU A 54 -1.11 -1.17 -6.51
CA LEU A 54 -0.49 -2.07 -5.53
C LEU A 54 0.89 -2.53 -5.99
N VAL A 55 1.02 -2.91 -7.26
CA VAL A 55 2.28 -3.40 -7.83
C VAL A 55 3.45 -2.40 -7.66
N PRO A 56 3.37 -1.13 -8.10
CA PRO A 56 4.45 -0.17 -7.90
C PRO A 56 4.67 0.15 -6.42
N LEU A 57 3.63 0.14 -5.57
CA LEU A 57 3.79 0.33 -4.13
C LEU A 57 4.63 -0.79 -3.50
N CYS A 58 4.41 -2.04 -3.89
CA CYS A 58 5.24 -3.16 -3.46
C CYS A 58 6.70 -3.02 -3.93
N TYR A 59 6.94 -2.52 -5.15
CA TYR A 59 8.30 -2.25 -5.62
C TYR A 59 8.98 -1.12 -4.82
N LEU A 60 8.26 -0.04 -4.52
CA LEU A 60 8.79 1.04 -3.68
C LEU A 60 9.17 0.51 -2.30
N ALA A 61 8.29 -0.25 -1.66
CA ALA A 61 8.55 -0.92 -0.37
C ALA A 61 9.76 -1.86 -0.40
N ARG A 62 9.95 -2.59 -1.50
CA ARG A 62 11.11 -3.48 -1.67
C ARG A 62 12.41 -2.72 -1.90
N ASN A 63 12.35 -1.60 -2.62
CA ASN A 63 13.52 -0.80 -2.97
C ASN A 63 13.95 0.12 -1.82
N LEU A 64 12.98 0.60 -1.03
CA LEU A 64 13.15 1.61 0.01
C LEU A 64 12.49 1.18 1.33
N PRO A 65 12.96 0.10 1.98
CA PRO A 65 12.33 -0.44 3.18
C PRO A 65 12.49 0.43 4.44
N VAL A 66 13.34 1.47 4.41
CA VAL A 66 13.72 2.32 5.56
C VAL A 66 13.38 3.79 5.29
N ASP A 67 12.58 4.07 4.28
CA ASP A 67 12.34 5.44 3.85
C ASP A 67 11.23 6.08 4.68
N GLU A 68 11.57 7.14 5.41
CA GLU A 68 10.64 7.85 6.29
C GLU A 68 9.40 8.35 5.55
N GLU A 69 9.54 8.78 4.29
CA GLU A 69 8.41 9.28 3.52
C GLU A 69 7.47 8.14 3.10
N LEU A 70 8.00 6.93 2.94
CA LEU A 70 7.19 5.74 2.71
C LEU A 70 6.45 5.28 3.97
N GLU A 71 7.09 5.42 5.13
CA GLU A 71 6.47 5.18 6.44
C GLU A 71 5.34 6.18 6.71
N LYS A 72 5.63 7.49 6.55
CA LYS A 72 4.64 8.57 6.68
C LYS A 72 3.47 8.41 5.71
N ALA A 73 3.72 7.88 4.51
CA ALA A 73 2.68 7.62 3.55
C ALA A 73 1.74 6.47 3.93
N GLY A 74 2.03 5.71 4.99
CA GLY A 74 1.21 4.58 5.42
C GLY A 74 1.33 3.37 4.49
N ALA A 75 2.47 3.20 3.82
CA ALA A 75 2.66 2.11 2.86
C ALA A 75 2.49 0.72 3.49
N LEU A 76 3.03 0.50 4.69
CA LEU A 76 2.89 -0.77 5.41
C LEU A 76 1.41 -1.11 5.67
N MET A 77 0.65 -0.17 6.20
CA MET A 77 -0.79 -0.34 6.45
C MET A 77 -1.55 -0.68 5.16
N ALA A 78 -1.24 0.00 4.05
CA ALA A 78 -1.89 -0.24 2.77
C ALA A 78 -1.57 -1.64 2.22
N LEU A 79 -0.33 -2.10 2.37
CA LEU A 79 0.10 -3.44 1.95
C LEU A 79 -0.50 -4.54 2.84
N GLU A 80 -0.59 -4.34 4.15
CA GLU A 80 -1.28 -5.24 5.07
C GLU A 80 -2.77 -5.34 4.73
N TRP A 81 -3.44 -4.21 4.51
CA TRP A 81 -4.85 -4.20 4.11
C TRP A 81 -5.05 -4.94 2.78
N ALA A 82 -4.18 -4.69 1.78
CA ALA A 82 -4.25 -5.35 0.49
C ALA A 82 -4.06 -6.87 0.59
N SER A 83 -3.28 -7.35 1.55
CA SER A 83 -3.06 -8.79 1.76
C SER A 83 -4.33 -9.52 2.23
N ASN A 84 -5.23 -8.80 2.91
CA ASN A 84 -6.54 -9.30 3.33
C ASN A 84 -7.61 -9.19 2.23
N GLN A 85 -7.34 -8.51 1.11
CA GLN A 85 -8.26 -8.35 0.01
C GLN A 85 -8.03 -9.42 -1.07
N SER A 86 -8.81 -10.50 -1.02
CA SER A 86 -8.71 -11.61 -1.98
C SER A 86 -8.84 -11.20 -3.45
N PHE A 87 -9.53 -10.08 -3.73
CA PHE A 87 -9.67 -9.57 -5.09
C PHE A 87 -8.43 -8.83 -5.61
N LEU A 88 -7.56 -8.32 -4.72
CA LEU A 88 -6.31 -7.64 -5.07
C LEU A 88 -5.15 -8.61 -5.30
N VAL A 89 -5.14 -9.71 -4.55
CA VAL A 89 -4.08 -10.74 -4.60
C VAL A 89 -4.51 -12.00 -5.34
N ARG A 90 -5.41 -11.88 -6.33
CA ARG A 90 -5.84 -13.03 -7.16
C ARG A 90 -4.68 -13.64 -7.94
N GLU A 91 -3.80 -12.78 -8.44
CA GLU A 91 -2.62 -13.20 -9.18
C GLU A 91 -1.53 -13.63 -8.20
N HIS A 92 -1.02 -14.85 -8.38
CA HIS A 92 0.02 -15.42 -7.51
C HIS A 92 1.26 -14.50 -7.45
N ALA A 93 1.65 -13.93 -8.58
CA ALA A 93 2.79 -13.01 -8.66
C ALA A 93 2.58 -11.74 -7.81
N VAL A 94 1.37 -11.19 -7.77
CA VAL A 94 1.04 -10.00 -6.95
C VAL A 94 1.08 -10.37 -5.46
N LYS A 95 0.58 -11.57 -5.12
CA LYS A 95 0.63 -12.08 -3.75
C LYS A 95 2.06 -12.27 -3.24
N GLU A 96 2.92 -12.94 -4.02
CA GLU A 96 4.34 -13.12 -3.67
C GLU A 96 5.07 -11.78 -3.56
N LEU A 97 4.79 -10.85 -4.47
CA LEU A 97 5.38 -9.52 -4.45
C LEU A 97 4.98 -8.74 -3.18
N LEU A 98 3.71 -8.87 -2.77
CA LEU A 98 3.18 -8.24 -1.56
C LEU A 98 3.78 -8.83 -0.28
N GLU A 99 3.85 -10.15 -0.18
CA GLU A 99 4.49 -10.83 0.96
C GLU A 99 5.96 -10.45 1.09
N ALA A 100 6.69 -10.42 -0.03
CA ALA A 100 8.08 -9.98 -0.06
C ALA A 100 8.26 -8.51 0.33
N ALA A 101 7.33 -7.62 -0.07
CA ALA A 101 7.33 -6.22 0.32
C ALA A 101 7.05 -6.04 1.83
N ASN A 102 6.04 -6.73 2.34
CA ASN A 102 5.68 -6.71 3.76
C ASN A 102 6.81 -7.25 4.65
N ALA A 103 7.43 -8.36 4.26
CA ALA A 103 8.58 -8.90 4.99
C ALA A 103 9.73 -7.89 5.07
N LYS A 104 9.95 -7.10 4.02
CA LYS A 104 11.06 -6.15 3.94
C LYS A 104 10.79 -4.82 4.66
N LEU A 105 9.53 -4.39 4.77
CA LEU A 105 9.14 -3.25 5.60
C LEU A 105 9.01 -3.65 7.08
N GLY A 106 8.49 -4.84 7.37
CA GLY A 106 8.27 -5.33 8.74
C GLY A 106 9.55 -5.58 9.53
N ILE A 107 10.66 -5.91 8.87
CA ILE A 107 11.99 -6.02 9.50
C ILE A 107 12.54 -4.68 10.01
N HIS A 108 11.97 -3.55 9.58
CA HIS A 108 12.48 -2.23 9.92
C HIS A 108 11.67 -1.49 10.99
N GLN A 109 10.62 -2.10 11.54
CA GLN A 109 10.04 -1.56 12.76
C GLN A 109 11.04 -1.72 13.92
N PRO A 110 11.52 -0.62 14.53
CA PRO A 110 12.23 -0.73 15.80
C PRO A 110 11.24 -1.30 16.81
N SER A 111 11.53 -2.50 17.29
CA SER A 111 10.84 -3.11 18.43
C SER A 111 11.09 -2.20 19.65
N GLY A 112 10.20 -1.23 19.86
CA GLY A 112 10.52 -0.07 20.70
C GLY A 112 9.34 0.87 20.88
N GLY A 113 8.27 0.37 21.49
CA GLY A 113 7.28 1.20 22.18
C GLY A 113 6.00 1.48 21.41
N GLY A 114 4.95 0.71 21.73
CA GLY A 114 3.57 1.13 21.51
C GLY A 114 2.96 0.66 20.19
N LEU A 115 2.75 -0.65 20.05
CA LEU A 115 1.62 -1.13 19.27
C LEU A 115 0.34 -0.42 19.76
N PRO A 116 -0.49 0.20 18.91
CA PRO A 116 -1.90 -0.04 19.06
C PRO A 116 -2.08 -1.53 18.77
N SER A 117 -2.10 -2.30 19.86
CA SER A 117 -2.53 -3.68 19.91
C SER A 117 -3.77 -3.85 19.03
N ALA A 118 -3.97 -5.05 18.50
CA ALA A 118 -5.11 -5.52 17.70
C ALA A 118 -6.52 -5.07 18.18
N ALA A 119 -6.62 -4.44 19.36
CA ALA A 119 -7.73 -3.61 19.83
C ALA A 119 -8.13 -2.44 18.90
N ALA A 120 -7.21 -1.78 18.16
CA ALA A 120 -7.61 -0.73 17.22
C ALA A 120 -8.31 -1.30 15.97
N ALA A 121 -7.93 -2.51 15.53
CA ALA A 121 -8.64 -3.24 14.49
C ALA A 121 -9.98 -3.84 14.98
N ALA A 122 -10.07 -4.18 16.29
CA ALA A 122 -11.29 -4.71 16.90
C ALA A 122 -12.37 -3.65 17.18
N ALA A 123 -12.01 -2.38 17.34
CA ALA A 123 -12.96 -1.27 17.48
C ALA A 123 -13.74 -0.95 16.17
N MET A 124 -13.37 -1.57 15.04
CA MET A 124 -14.09 -1.55 13.76
C MET A 124 -15.12 -2.67 13.59
N THR A 125 -15.53 -3.32 14.69
CA THR A 125 -16.69 -4.22 14.70
C THR A 125 -17.81 -3.67 15.58
N PRO A 126 -18.98 -3.30 15.03
CA PRO A 126 -20.23 -3.60 15.69
C PRO A 126 -20.61 -5.03 15.27
N GLY A 127 -20.92 -5.84 16.28
CA GLY A 127 -21.05 -7.29 16.17
C GLY A 127 -21.81 -7.82 14.96
N GLY A 128 -21.31 -8.98 14.52
CA GLY A 128 -21.84 -9.94 13.57
C GLY A 128 -23.25 -9.72 13.02
N ARG A 129 -23.33 -9.69 11.70
CA ARG A 129 -23.86 -10.82 10.93
C ARG A 129 -23.58 -10.62 9.44
N ARG A 130 -23.35 -11.74 8.77
CA ARG A 130 -23.11 -11.87 7.32
C ARG A 130 -24.10 -11.00 6.53
N GLY A 131 -23.58 -10.13 5.67
CA GLY A 131 -24.37 -9.51 4.62
C GLY A 131 -23.99 -8.06 4.32
N ARG A 132 -23.41 -7.87 3.13
CA ARG A 132 -23.57 -6.66 2.31
C ARG A 132 -23.05 -5.35 2.95
N TRP A 133 -21.78 -5.04 2.72
CA TRP A 133 -21.24 -3.70 3.01
C TRP A 133 -21.77 -2.71 1.96
N ALA A 134 -22.70 -1.86 2.39
CA ALA A 134 -23.06 -0.62 1.70
C ALA A 134 -22.00 0.45 2.02
N VAL A 135 -21.66 1.22 0.99
CA VAL A 135 -20.67 2.31 0.99
C VAL A 135 -21.15 3.47 1.89
N GLY A 136 -20.31 3.94 2.82
CA GLY A 136 -20.56 5.10 3.69
C GLY A 136 -19.26 5.71 4.25
N PRO A 137 -19.25 7.00 4.65
CA PRO A 137 -18.13 7.94 4.44
C PRO A 137 -17.00 7.92 5.50
N GLN A 138 -16.91 6.90 6.35
CA GLN A 138 -16.08 6.96 7.56
C GLN A 138 -14.58 6.70 7.35
N VAL A 139 -14.13 6.47 6.13
CA VAL A 139 -12.71 6.26 5.84
C VAL A 139 -11.94 7.57 5.59
N ALA A 140 -12.64 8.71 5.56
CA ALA A 140 -12.04 10.01 5.26
C ALA A 140 -11.25 10.64 6.42
N THR A 141 -11.38 10.14 7.65
CA THR A 141 -10.79 10.81 8.83
C THR A 141 -9.34 10.42 9.11
N PHE A 142 -8.82 9.34 8.51
CA PHE A 142 -7.46 8.85 8.82
C PHE A 142 -6.35 9.36 7.88
N ILE A 143 -6.65 10.24 6.91
CA ILE A 143 -5.66 10.78 5.95
C ILE A 143 -5.50 12.31 6.07
N LEU A 144 -6.05 12.94 7.11
CA LEU A 144 -5.90 14.38 7.36
C LEU A 144 -5.38 14.64 8.77
N MET A 145 -4.11 14.30 8.99
CA MET A 145 -3.25 14.85 10.05
C MET A 145 -1.79 14.69 9.63
#